data_AF-A0A5N7IPL6-F1
#
_entry.id   AF-A0A5N7IPL6-F1
#
_cell.length_a   1.000
_cell.length_b   1.000
_cell.length_c   1.000
_cell.angle_alpha   90.00
_cell.angle_beta   90.00
_cell.angle_gamma   90.00
#
_symmetry.space_group_name_H-M   'P 1'
#
loop_
_entity.id
_entity.type
_entity.pdbx_description
1 polymer ?
#
loop_
_entity_poly.entity_id
_entity_poly.type
_entity_poly.pdbx_seq_one_letter_code
_entity_poly.pdbx_strand_id
1 'polypeptide(L)'
;MNYKIEVLFNESNKENIIYDDKSYYTETLYDHITISNCKIAIKGSRSKNIPIESIITNITSTLYKQILKALVFAYMSTGTQYQILEIKLYKNINGKEMSFIENNIVQPYLRPLNREYCIVPDRLKILFSNSSKIDILLNSIILFIKGFQENNFDYYWKSFNCLYTGISGKDKEFQKLIFIRGFIEKNQPSFRSSLDLMDKDDKNDIRSLRIRDFILNNFPTRHETEQFKEFIMRFTDYRMNQMFDEVLPYRKEFLNLEGMLADVQSHITFHKDQGLKSNEQLLCFYILKYSYYLRNKYFHAEKTVPVFILKSNNELIELDKINQIMCTFIIDIFNCNHLYL
;
A
#
# COMPACT_ATOMS: atom_id res chain seq x y z
N MET A 1 -19.21 21.35 25.07
CA MET A 1 -19.23 20.02 25.73
C MET A 1 -17.81 19.48 25.78
N ASN A 2 -17.26 19.27 26.97
CA ASN A 2 -15.98 18.58 27.13
C ASN A 2 -16.22 17.07 27.13
N TYR A 3 -15.29 16.32 26.58
CA TYR A 3 -15.35 14.86 26.61
C TYR A 3 -13.96 14.26 26.76
N LYS A 4 -13.95 12.99 27.19
CA LYS A 4 -12.77 12.15 27.26
C LYS A 4 -13.15 10.75 26.77
N ILE A 5 -12.31 10.17 25.92
CA ILE A 5 -12.42 8.80 25.44
C ILE A 5 -11.18 8.07 25.91
N GLU A 6 -11.34 6.92 26.54
CA GLU A 6 -10.23 6.02 26.88
C GLU A 6 -10.48 4.66 26.27
N VAL A 7 -9.51 4.16 25.50
CA VAL A 7 -9.47 2.79 24.97
C VAL A 7 -8.38 2.08 25.75
N LEU A 8 -8.75 1.12 26.60
CA LEU A 8 -7.83 0.41 27.48
C LEU A 8 -7.40 -0.91 26.84
N PHE A 9 -6.11 -1.23 26.94
CA PHE A 9 -5.49 -2.41 26.35
C PHE A 9 -5.07 -3.45 27.40
N ASN A 10 -4.85 -4.69 26.95
CA ASN A 10 -4.43 -5.82 27.77
C ASN A 10 -2.93 -5.82 28.19
N GLU A 11 -2.15 -4.78 27.87
CA GLU A 11 -0.68 -4.81 27.98
C GLU A 11 -0.08 -4.18 29.27
N SER A 12 1.14 -4.68 29.60
CA SER A 12 1.96 -4.61 30.84
C SER A 12 1.83 -3.46 31.85
N ASN A 13 2.25 -3.73 33.09
CA ASN A 13 2.27 -2.79 34.24
C ASN A 13 3.07 -1.49 34.06
N LYS A 14 3.91 -1.35 33.02
CA LYS A 14 4.72 -0.14 32.79
C LYS A 14 4.30 0.55 31.49
N GLU A 15 3.66 1.71 31.65
CA GLU A 15 3.20 2.56 30.53
C GLU A 15 4.40 3.13 29.76
N ASN A 16 4.39 2.92 28.45
CA ASN A 16 5.31 3.52 27.50
C ASN A 16 4.52 4.37 26.51
N ILE A 17 4.77 5.68 26.48
CA ILE A 17 4.09 6.63 25.60
C ILE A 17 4.69 6.52 24.20
N ILE A 18 3.83 6.26 23.22
CA ILE A 18 4.16 6.13 21.79
C ILE A 18 3.92 7.46 21.07
N TYR A 19 2.87 8.19 21.45
CA TYR A 19 2.51 9.49 20.89
C TYR A 19 1.78 10.32 21.94
N ASP A 20 2.09 11.61 22.01
CA ASP A 20 1.38 12.55 22.87
C ASP A 20 1.41 13.95 22.25
N ASP A 21 0.35 14.31 21.52
CA ASP A 21 0.23 15.60 20.86
C ASP A 21 -1.23 15.87 20.43
N LYS A 22 -1.44 16.97 19.73
CA LYS A 22 -2.73 17.41 19.20
C LYS A 22 -3.08 16.70 17.90
N SER A 23 -4.39 16.54 17.69
CA SER A 23 -4.99 16.15 16.41
C SER A 23 -5.95 17.23 15.96
N TYR A 24 -5.66 17.83 14.81
CA TYR A 24 -6.31 19.04 14.34
C TYR A 24 -7.50 18.74 13.44
N TYR A 25 -8.60 19.47 13.66
CA TYR A 25 -9.75 19.57 12.76
C TYR A 25 -9.73 20.86 11.94
N THR A 26 -9.17 21.91 12.54
CA THR A 26 -8.82 23.19 11.93
C THR A 26 -7.57 23.70 12.64
N GLU A 27 -7.04 24.87 12.26
CA GLU A 27 -5.90 25.48 12.95
C GLU A 27 -6.15 25.75 14.45
N THR A 28 -7.41 25.97 14.83
CA THR A 28 -7.79 26.36 16.20
C THR A 28 -8.58 25.28 16.95
N LEU A 29 -9.17 24.32 16.22
CA LEU A 29 -9.94 23.22 16.81
C LEU A 29 -9.14 21.93 16.75
N TYR A 30 -8.83 21.37 17.91
CA TYR A 30 -8.07 20.14 18.04
C TYR A 30 -8.53 19.29 19.23
N ASP A 31 -8.13 18.03 19.21
CA ASP A 31 -8.16 17.12 20.35
C ASP A 31 -6.74 16.84 20.82
N HIS A 32 -6.57 16.59 22.11
CA HIS A 32 -5.33 16.02 22.64
C HIS A 32 -5.42 14.50 22.56
N ILE A 33 -4.41 13.86 21.97
CA ILE A 33 -4.34 12.41 21.81
C ILE A 33 -3.06 11.92 22.47
N THR A 34 -3.23 11.00 23.42
CA THR A 34 -2.13 10.26 24.04
C THR A 34 -2.29 8.79 23.69
N ILE A 35 -1.25 8.16 23.15
CA ILE A 35 -1.19 6.76 22.76
C ILE A 35 -0.04 6.12 23.51
N SER A 36 -0.33 5.02 24.19
CA SER A 36 0.65 4.18 24.89
C SER A 36 0.36 2.71 24.59
N ASN A 37 1.24 1.83 25.04
CA ASN A 37 1.00 0.39 25.00
C ASN A 37 -0.13 -0.08 25.94
N CYS A 38 -0.55 0.73 26.91
CA CYS A 38 -1.62 0.40 27.86
C CYS A 38 -2.98 1.01 27.49
N LYS A 39 -2.99 2.16 26.81
CA LYS A 39 -4.23 2.87 26.46
C LYS A 39 -4.06 3.88 25.34
N ILE A 40 -5.18 4.24 24.71
CA ILE A 40 -5.37 5.48 23.96
C ILE A 40 -6.29 6.40 24.78
N ALA A 41 -5.91 7.66 24.94
CA ALA A 41 -6.73 8.69 25.55
C ALA A 41 -6.94 9.87 24.59
N ILE A 42 -8.19 10.24 24.33
CA ILE A 42 -8.56 11.40 23.49
C ILE A 42 -9.37 12.37 24.34
N LYS A 43 -8.92 13.62 24.42
CA LYS A 43 -9.58 14.69 25.19
C LYS A 43 -9.83 15.90 24.30
N GLY A 44 -11.02 16.47 24.38
CA GLY A 44 -11.36 17.63 23.56
C GLY A 44 -12.65 18.32 23.98
N SER A 45 -13.03 19.31 23.17
CA SER A 45 -14.29 20.03 23.33
C SER A 45 -15.07 20.09 22.01
N ARG A 46 -16.40 20.03 22.11
CA ARG A 46 -17.32 20.15 20.97
C ARG A 46 -18.35 21.24 21.20
N SER A 47 -18.69 21.95 20.14
CA SER A 47 -19.76 22.95 20.12
C SER A 47 -21.14 22.32 20.24
N LYS A 48 -21.38 21.20 19.53
CA LYS A 48 -22.65 20.46 19.57
C LYS A 48 -22.63 19.36 20.63
N ASN A 49 -23.80 19.13 21.22
CA ASN A 49 -24.03 18.05 22.16
C ASN A 49 -24.18 16.73 21.39
N ILE A 50 -23.19 15.84 21.47
CA ILE A 50 -23.20 14.55 20.75
C ILE A 50 -23.77 13.45 21.69
N PRO A 51 -24.66 12.56 21.20
CA PRO A 51 -25.07 11.37 21.93
C PRO A 51 -23.87 10.46 22.21
N ILE A 52 -23.67 10.02 23.45
CA ILE A 52 -22.45 9.32 23.86
C ILE A 52 -22.26 7.98 23.13
N GLU A 53 -23.35 7.23 22.92
CA GLU A 53 -23.36 5.98 22.15
C GLU A 53 -22.93 6.16 20.69
N SER A 54 -23.27 7.31 20.10
CA SER A 54 -22.96 7.61 18.69
C SER A 54 -21.45 7.81 18.45
N ILE A 55 -20.66 8.02 19.50
CA ILE A 55 -19.20 8.23 19.39
C ILE A 55 -18.51 6.99 18.81
N ILE A 56 -18.95 5.79 19.18
CA ILE A 56 -18.32 4.53 18.75
C ILE A 56 -19.14 3.78 17.70
N THR A 57 -20.42 4.11 17.51
CA THR A 57 -21.30 3.43 16.52
C THR A 57 -21.40 4.17 15.20
N ASN A 58 -21.20 5.50 15.19
CA ASN A 58 -21.26 6.28 13.95
C ASN A 58 -19.88 6.40 13.30
N ILE A 59 -19.60 5.55 12.31
CA ILE A 59 -18.33 5.54 11.56
C ILE A 59 -18.02 6.86 10.82
N THR A 60 -19.05 7.67 10.54
CA THR A 60 -18.88 8.98 9.88
C THR A 60 -18.52 10.10 10.85
N SER A 61 -18.61 9.85 12.16
CA SER A 61 -18.30 10.82 13.21
C SER A 61 -16.81 11.18 13.22
N THR A 62 -16.54 12.46 13.45
CA THR A 62 -15.17 12.96 13.63
C THR A 62 -14.47 12.37 14.85
N LEU A 63 -15.23 11.95 15.88
CA LEU A 63 -14.67 11.29 17.06
C LEU A 63 -14.31 9.83 16.77
N TYR A 64 -15.18 9.12 16.06
CA TYR A 64 -14.88 7.76 15.60
C TYR A 64 -13.61 7.75 14.74
N LYS A 65 -13.50 8.70 13.79
CA LYS A 65 -12.30 8.88 12.98
C LYS A 65 -11.03 9.11 13.82
N GLN A 66 -11.10 9.83 14.94
CA GLN A 66 -9.91 10.00 15.82
C GLN A 66 -9.52 8.71 16.53
N ILE A 67 -10.50 7.94 17.02
CA ILE A 67 -10.24 6.61 17.60
C ILE A 67 -9.58 5.73 16.54
N LEU A 68 -10.12 5.71 15.32
CA LEU A 68 -9.58 4.92 14.21
C LEU A 68 -8.15 5.36 13.85
N LYS A 69 -7.89 6.67 13.71
CA LYS A 69 -6.54 7.21 13.46
C LYS A 69 -5.56 6.78 14.55
N ALA A 70 -5.96 6.85 15.82
CA ALA A 70 -5.10 6.46 16.94
C ALA A 70 -4.82 4.95 16.97
N LEU A 71 -5.83 4.11 16.69
CA LEU A 71 -5.64 2.65 16.58
C LEU A 71 -4.73 2.28 15.40
N VAL A 72 -4.94 2.89 14.23
CA VAL A 72 -4.08 2.70 13.05
C VAL A 72 -2.67 3.17 13.35
N PHE A 73 -2.51 4.33 14.00
CA PHE A 73 -1.21 4.85 14.41
C PHE A 73 -0.49 3.86 15.32
N ALA A 74 -1.15 3.38 16.38
CA ALA A 74 -0.57 2.44 17.33
C ALA A 74 -0.11 1.14 16.63
N TYR A 75 -0.98 0.54 15.83
CA TYR A 75 -0.68 -0.72 15.14
C TYR A 75 0.44 -0.57 14.10
N MET A 76 0.36 0.42 13.20
CA MET A 76 1.34 0.58 12.12
C MET A 76 2.70 1.09 12.59
N SER A 77 2.77 1.80 13.73
CA SER A 77 4.05 2.29 14.26
C SER A 77 4.79 1.26 15.11
N THR A 78 4.06 0.38 15.80
CA THR A 78 4.64 -0.62 16.73
C THR A 78 4.71 -2.02 16.12
N GLY A 79 3.83 -2.33 15.17
CA GLY A 79 3.60 -3.68 14.66
C GLY A 79 2.79 -4.57 15.60
N THR A 80 2.34 -4.06 16.74
CA THR A 80 1.63 -4.83 17.76
C THR A 80 0.14 -4.57 17.70
N GLN A 81 -0.66 -5.64 17.71
CA GLN A 81 -2.08 -5.52 17.99
C GLN A 81 -2.30 -5.46 19.50
N TYR A 82 -2.77 -4.31 19.97
CA TYR A 82 -3.27 -4.18 21.33
C TYR A 82 -4.74 -4.64 21.41
N GLN A 83 -5.02 -5.68 22.19
CA GLN A 83 -6.39 -6.13 22.46
C GLN A 83 -7.12 -5.09 23.31
N ILE A 84 -8.30 -4.66 22.86
CA ILE A 84 -9.12 -3.67 23.56
C ILE A 84 -9.94 -4.38 24.64
N LEU A 85 -9.69 -4.06 25.90
CA LEU A 85 -10.44 -4.58 27.04
C LEU A 85 -11.69 -3.76 27.33
N GLU A 86 -11.57 -2.44 27.22
CA GLU A 86 -12.64 -1.52 27.60
C GLU A 86 -12.53 -0.20 26.85
N ILE A 87 -13.66 0.38 26.48
CA ILE A 87 -13.79 1.75 25.98
C ILE A 87 -14.63 2.54 26.97
N LYS A 88 -14.04 3.56 27.59
CA LYS A 88 -14.74 4.47 28.51
C LYS A 88 -14.98 5.81 27.85
N LEU A 89 -16.22 6.28 27.94
CA LEU A 89 -16.66 7.56 27.40
C LEU A 89 -17.14 8.45 28.54
N TYR A 90 -16.61 9.66 28.59
CA TYR A 90 -16.95 10.66 29.61
C TYR A 90 -17.51 11.91 28.95
N LYS A 91 -18.64 12.39 29.46
CA LYS A 91 -19.29 13.63 29.01
C LYS A 91 -19.36 14.62 30.15
N ASN A 92 -18.65 15.74 29.97
CA ASN A 92 -18.16 16.59 31.05
C ASN A 92 -17.17 15.79 31.91
N ILE A 93 -16.03 16.37 32.29
CA ILE A 93 -14.92 15.64 32.93
C ILE A 93 -15.37 14.92 34.24
N ASN A 94 -16.52 15.32 34.80
CA ASN A 94 -17.14 14.75 36.00
C ASN A 94 -18.55 14.15 35.78
N GLY A 95 -18.99 13.94 34.53
CA GLY A 95 -20.38 13.56 34.19
C GLY A 95 -20.51 12.22 33.45
N LYS A 96 -21.76 11.74 33.37
CA LYS A 96 -22.24 10.44 32.83
C LYS A 96 -21.18 9.63 32.08
N GLU A 97 -20.75 8.56 32.72
CA GLU A 97 -19.85 7.54 32.19
C GLU A 97 -20.66 6.49 31.42
N MET A 98 -20.18 6.15 30.24
CA MET A 98 -20.61 4.94 29.53
C MET A 98 -19.37 4.11 29.26
N SER A 99 -19.38 2.86 29.70
CA SER A 99 -18.31 1.90 29.45
C SER A 99 -18.80 0.77 28.54
N PHE A 100 -17.94 0.40 27.61
CA PHE A 100 -18.11 -0.77 26.76
C PHE A 100 -16.97 -1.72 27.09
N ILE A 101 -17.29 -2.90 27.61
CA ILE A 101 -16.31 -3.94 27.92
C ILE A 101 -16.13 -4.89 26.74
N GLU A 102 -15.04 -5.64 26.72
CA GLU A 102 -14.57 -6.53 25.65
C GLU A 102 -15.67 -7.29 24.90
N ASN A 103 -16.62 -7.93 25.59
CA ASN A 103 -17.70 -8.71 24.97
C ASN A 103 -18.62 -7.91 24.03
N ASN A 104 -18.63 -6.58 24.14
CA ASN A 104 -19.41 -5.67 23.30
C ASN A 104 -18.56 -4.99 22.21
N ILE A 105 -17.26 -5.30 22.13
CA ILE A 105 -16.31 -4.66 21.22
C ILE A 105 -15.98 -5.62 20.08
N VAL A 106 -16.33 -5.23 18.85
CA VAL A 106 -15.94 -5.96 17.65
C VAL A 106 -14.57 -5.47 17.19
N GLN A 107 -13.51 -6.13 17.66
CA GLN A 107 -12.13 -5.89 17.21
C GLN A 107 -11.70 -7.03 16.28
N PRO A 108 -11.25 -6.75 15.03
CA PRO A 108 -10.69 -7.79 14.19
C PRO A 108 -9.38 -8.31 14.78
N TYR A 109 -9.12 -9.61 14.69
CA TYR A 109 -7.80 -10.15 14.97
C TYR A 109 -6.82 -9.72 13.87
N LEU A 110 -5.69 -9.16 14.28
CA LEU A 110 -4.62 -8.66 13.43
C LEU A 110 -3.31 -9.37 13.83
N ARG A 111 -2.77 -10.16 12.90
CA ARG A 111 -1.40 -10.68 12.99
C ARG A 111 -0.42 -9.51 13.21
N PRO A 112 0.59 -9.66 14.09
CA PRO A 112 1.64 -8.66 14.27
C PRO A 112 2.35 -8.35 12.95
N LEU A 113 2.80 -7.11 12.78
CA LEU A 113 3.64 -6.72 11.65
C LEU A 113 5.10 -7.06 11.94
N ASN A 114 5.83 -7.49 10.91
CA ASN A 114 7.29 -7.45 10.96
C ASN A 114 7.74 -5.98 11.02
N ARG A 115 8.86 -5.73 11.70
CA ARG A 115 9.40 -4.37 11.87
C ARG A 115 9.63 -3.63 10.54
N GLU A 116 9.98 -4.35 9.48
CA GLU A 116 10.16 -3.80 8.12
C GLU A 116 8.86 -3.26 7.50
N TYR A 117 7.70 -3.70 7.99
CA TYR A 117 6.38 -3.22 7.54
C TYR A 117 5.74 -2.22 8.51
N CYS A 118 6.48 -1.80 9.55
CA CYS A 118 6.06 -0.68 10.39
C CYS A 118 6.35 0.65 9.68
N ILE A 119 5.45 1.60 9.82
CA ILE A 119 5.66 2.98 9.36
C ILE A 119 6.41 3.74 10.45
N VAL A 120 7.42 4.52 10.06
CA VAL A 120 8.18 5.35 10.98
C VAL A 120 7.21 6.29 11.72
N PRO A 121 7.19 6.32 13.07
CA PRO A 121 6.21 7.08 13.84
C PRO A 121 6.09 8.53 13.40
N ASP A 122 7.23 9.21 13.17
CA ASP A 122 7.26 10.61 12.71
C ASP A 122 6.58 10.83 11.36
N ARG A 123 6.65 9.85 10.46
CA ARG A 123 5.93 9.90 9.17
C ARG A 123 4.44 9.68 9.39
N LEU A 124 4.06 8.85 10.35
CA LEU A 124 2.66 8.53 10.62
C LEU A 124 1.91 9.63 11.39
N LYS A 125 2.62 10.55 12.06
CA LYS A 125 2.01 11.69 12.79
C LYS A 125 1.11 12.55 11.91
N ILE A 126 1.37 12.57 10.60
CA ILE A 126 0.57 13.30 9.62
C ILE A 126 -0.91 12.91 9.64
N LEU A 127 -1.26 11.70 10.12
CA LEU A 127 -2.65 11.26 10.31
C LEU A 127 -3.45 12.21 11.23
N PHE A 128 -2.79 12.91 12.15
CA PHE A 128 -3.40 13.84 13.09
C PHE A 128 -3.46 15.28 12.57
N SER A 129 -3.10 15.51 11.31
CA SER A 129 -3.29 16.79 10.62
C SER A 129 -4.66 16.89 9.94
N ASN A 130 -4.99 18.08 9.46
CA ASN A 130 -6.26 18.38 8.79
C ASN A 130 -6.06 18.58 7.27
N SER A 131 -6.32 17.54 6.47
CA SER A 131 -6.36 17.63 5.01
C SER A 131 -7.15 16.47 4.41
N SER A 132 -7.80 16.69 3.27
CA SER A 132 -8.51 15.63 2.52
C SER A 132 -7.58 14.51 2.06
N LYS A 133 -6.29 14.81 1.82
CA LYS A 133 -5.29 13.80 1.49
C LYS A 133 -5.01 12.84 2.65
N ILE A 134 -5.28 13.25 3.89
CA ILE A 134 -5.12 12.40 5.08
C ILE A 134 -6.18 11.30 5.12
N ASP A 135 -7.41 11.60 4.72
CA ASP A 135 -8.46 10.59 4.60
C ASP A 135 -8.09 9.55 3.53
N ILE A 136 -7.44 9.96 2.44
CA ILE A 136 -6.91 9.05 1.41
C ILE A 136 -5.78 8.18 1.99
N LEU A 137 -4.82 8.76 2.70
CA LEU A 137 -3.74 8.01 3.33
C LEU A 137 -4.28 7.00 4.36
N LEU A 138 -5.19 7.43 5.24
CA LEU A 138 -5.81 6.57 6.25
C LEU A 138 -6.54 5.38 5.60
N ASN A 139 -7.34 5.63 4.57
CA ASN A 139 -8.04 4.58 3.84
C ASN A 139 -7.06 3.61 3.15
N SER A 140 -6.00 4.15 2.54
CA SER A 140 -4.95 3.33 1.92
C SER A 140 -4.24 2.45 2.96
N ILE A 141 -3.94 2.96 4.16
CA ILE A 141 -3.35 2.18 5.25
C ILE A 141 -4.30 1.10 5.75
N ILE A 142 -5.60 1.38 5.89
CA ILE A 142 -6.59 0.38 6.31
C ILE A 142 -6.69 -0.76 5.28
N LEU A 143 -6.69 -0.43 3.99
CA LEU A 143 -6.66 -1.42 2.91
C LEU A 143 -5.35 -2.23 2.93
N PHE A 144 -4.22 -1.58 3.21
CA PHE A 144 -2.94 -2.26 3.39
C PHE A 144 -2.98 -3.26 4.55
N ILE A 145 -3.48 -2.85 5.73
CA ILE A 145 -3.64 -3.73 6.89
C ILE A 145 -4.47 -4.95 6.50
N LYS A 146 -5.59 -4.75 5.81
CA LYS A 146 -6.45 -5.84 5.34
C LYS A 146 -5.70 -6.79 4.37
N GLY A 147 -4.93 -6.23 3.44
CA GLY A 147 -4.07 -7.00 2.52
C GLY A 147 -2.99 -7.80 3.25
N PHE A 148 -2.37 -7.23 4.27
CA PHE A 148 -1.40 -7.91 5.13
C PHE A 148 -2.03 -9.05 5.92
N GLN A 149 -3.22 -8.86 6.48
CA GLN A 149 -3.90 -9.89 7.26
C GLN A 149 -4.30 -11.11 6.43
N GLU A 150 -4.63 -10.91 5.18
CA GLU A 150 -5.11 -11.99 4.29
C GLU A 150 -4.05 -12.46 3.29
N ASN A 151 -2.88 -11.81 3.23
CA ASN A 151 -1.90 -11.94 2.14
C ASN A 151 -2.59 -11.84 0.76
N ASN A 152 -3.33 -10.74 0.55
CA ASN A 152 -4.27 -10.61 -0.55
C ASN A 152 -3.89 -9.47 -1.49
N PHE A 153 -3.57 -9.85 -2.73
CA PHE A 153 -3.17 -8.95 -3.81
C PHE A 153 -4.20 -7.85 -4.09
N ASP A 154 -5.50 -8.16 -4.05
CA ASP A 154 -6.57 -7.19 -4.33
C ASP A 154 -6.53 -6.02 -3.34
N TYR A 155 -6.36 -6.31 -2.05
CA TYR A 155 -6.29 -5.27 -1.03
C TYR A 155 -5.02 -4.45 -1.11
N TYR A 156 -3.87 -5.07 -1.43
CA TYR A 156 -2.64 -4.32 -1.71
C TYR A 156 -2.78 -3.41 -2.93
N TRP A 157 -3.36 -3.92 -4.02
CA TRP A 157 -3.64 -3.12 -5.21
C TRP A 157 -4.59 -1.95 -4.91
N LYS A 158 -5.68 -2.19 -4.17
CA LYS A 158 -6.62 -1.15 -3.74
C LYS A 158 -5.95 -0.10 -2.85
N SER A 159 -5.09 -0.52 -1.93
CA SER A 159 -4.29 0.37 -1.09
C SER A 159 -3.42 1.28 -1.95
N PHE A 160 -2.66 0.70 -2.87
CA PHE A 160 -1.81 1.43 -3.81
C PHE A 160 -2.64 2.39 -4.70
N ASN A 161 -3.73 1.91 -5.29
CA ASN A 161 -4.62 2.71 -6.15
C ASN A 161 -5.28 3.89 -5.45
N CYS A 162 -5.77 3.68 -4.23
CA CYS A 162 -6.30 4.75 -3.40
C CYS A 162 -5.25 5.86 -3.22
N LEU A 163 -4.02 5.47 -2.90
CA LEU A 163 -2.92 6.40 -2.65
C LEU A 163 -2.50 7.14 -3.93
N TYR A 164 -2.15 6.43 -5.01
CA TYR A 164 -1.66 7.09 -6.21
C TYR A 164 -2.72 7.95 -6.91
N THR A 165 -3.99 7.58 -6.82
CA THR A 165 -5.10 8.40 -7.33
C THR A 165 -5.17 9.73 -6.57
N GLY A 166 -5.05 9.70 -5.25
CA GLY A 166 -5.07 10.91 -4.43
C GLY A 166 -3.86 11.83 -4.62
N ILE A 167 -2.65 11.27 -4.70
CA ILE A 167 -1.43 12.07 -4.77
C ILE A 167 -1.13 12.62 -6.17
N SER A 168 -1.52 11.89 -7.23
CA SER A 168 -1.23 12.32 -8.61
C SER A 168 -2.20 13.39 -9.12
N GLY A 169 -3.44 13.41 -8.60
CA GLY A 169 -4.50 14.32 -9.06
C GLY A 169 -4.83 14.18 -10.55
N LYS A 170 -4.52 13.03 -11.18
CA LYS A 170 -4.79 12.77 -12.60
C LYS A 170 -6.09 11.98 -12.77
N ASP A 171 -6.83 12.26 -13.84
CA ASP A 171 -8.09 11.59 -14.11
C ASP A 171 -7.89 10.21 -14.76
N LYS A 172 -6.98 10.12 -15.73
CA LYS A 172 -6.75 8.89 -16.50
C LYS A 172 -5.73 7.99 -15.81
N GLU A 173 -6.08 6.71 -15.68
CA GLU A 173 -5.24 5.68 -15.05
C GLU A 173 -3.81 5.64 -15.60
N PHE A 174 -3.67 5.69 -16.92
CA PHE A 174 -2.37 5.73 -17.59
C PHE A 174 -1.49 6.92 -17.13
N GLN A 175 -2.08 8.10 -16.95
CA GLN A 175 -1.35 9.29 -16.50
C GLN A 175 -0.92 9.17 -15.04
N LYS A 176 -1.72 8.51 -14.20
CA LYS A 176 -1.36 8.22 -12.81
C LYS A 176 -0.15 7.28 -12.73
N LEU A 177 -0.13 6.22 -13.56
CA LEU A 177 1.01 5.29 -13.60
C LEU A 177 2.28 5.96 -14.13
N ILE A 178 2.18 6.87 -15.11
CA ILE A 178 3.31 7.70 -15.56
C ILE A 178 3.83 8.57 -14.41
N PHE A 179 2.92 9.22 -13.67
CA PHE A 179 3.29 10.04 -12.52
C PHE A 179 4.07 9.21 -11.49
N ILE A 180 3.59 8.01 -11.14
CA ILE A 180 4.27 7.15 -10.18
C ILE A 180 5.65 6.70 -10.68
N ARG A 181 5.79 6.36 -11.98
CA ARG A 181 7.10 6.06 -12.55
C ARG A 181 8.09 7.21 -12.32
N GLY A 182 7.71 8.43 -12.73
CA GLY A 182 8.56 9.60 -12.54
C GLY A 182 8.83 9.91 -11.05
N PHE A 183 7.87 9.62 -10.17
CA PHE A 183 8.03 9.77 -8.73
C PHE A 183 9.08 8.81 -8.16
N ILE A 184 9.08 7.53 -8.59
CA ILE A 184 10.08 6.54 -8.19
C ILE A 184 11.46 6.96 -8.71
N GLU A 185 11.55 7.28 -10.00
CA GLU A 185 12.81 7.66 -10.67
C GLU A 185 13.47 8.89 -10.02
N LYS A 186 12.66 9.88 -9.61
CA LYS A 186 13.14 11.11 -8.98
C LYS A 186 13.51 10.94 -7.51
N ASN A 187 12.88 10.00 -6.80
CA ASN A 187 13.00 9.87 -5.34
C ASN A 187 13.53 8.49 -4.92
N GLN A 188 14.46 7.90 -5.68
CA GLN A 188 15.01 6.56 -5.41
C GLN A 188 15.47 6.34 -3.95
N PRO A 189 16.14 7.28 -3.25
CA PRO A 189 16.57 7.07 -1.86
C PRO A 189 15.42 6.78 -0.89
N SER A 190 14.21 7.21 -1.26
CA SER A 190 12.98 7.03 -0.51
C SER A 190 12.35 5.64 -0.70
N PHE A 191 12.82 4.86 -1.67
CA PHE A 191 12.34 3.51 -2.01
C PHE A 191 13.39 2.43 -1.71
N ARG A 192 14.29 2.67 -0.75
CA ARG A 192 15.44 1.80 -0.51
C ARG A 192 15.04 0.34 -0.23
N SER A 193 14.02 0.11 0.59
CA SER A 193 13.55 -1.24 0.93
C SER A 193 13.10 -2.01 -0.32
N SER A 194 12.36 -1.33 -1.19
CA SER A 194 11.89 -1.90 -2.46
C SER A 194 13.04 -2.13 -3.44
N LEU A 195 13.97 -1.17 -3.55
CA LEU A 195 15.13 -1.29 -4.44
C LEU A 195 16.10 -2.37 -3.99
N ASP A 196 16.28 -2.55 -2.68
CA ASP A 196 17.09 -3.62 -2.08
C ASP A 196 16.46 -5.01 -2.33
N LEU A 197 15.13 -5.09 -2.37
CA LEU A 197 14.43 -6.30 -2.79
C LEU A 197 14.73 -6.62 -4.27
N MET A 198 14.69 -5.62 -5.14
CA MET A 198 14.99 -5.78 -6.56
C MET A 198 16.46 -6.12 -6.83
N ASP A 199 17.41 -5.75 -5.96
CA ASP A 199 18.82 -6.09 -6.19
C ASP A 199 19.08 -7.60 -6.14
N LYS A 200 18.30 -8.30 -5.31
CA LYS A 200 18.36 -9.75 -5.13
C LYS A 200 17.72 -10.52 -6.29
N ASP A 201 16.80 -9.90 -7.01
CA ASP A 201 16.10 -10.52 -8.12
C ASP A 201 17.04 -10.78 -9.29
N ASP A 202 17.07 -12.04 -9.71
CA ASP A 202 17.81 -12.51 -10.87
C ASP A 202 16.89 -12.78 -12.08
N LYS A 203 17.44 -13.45 -13.10
CA LYS A 203 16.67 -13.83 -14.29
C LYS A 203 15.62 -14.91 -14.00
N ASN A 204 15.91 -15.87 -13.14
CA ASN A 204 15.00 -16.96 -12.77
C ASN A 204 13.79 -16.44 -12.00
N ASP A 205 14.05 -15.44 -11.16
CA ASP A 205 13.05 -14.64 -10.45
C ASP A 205 12.05 -13.94 -11.36
N ILE A 206 12.49 -13.45 -12.53
CA ILE A 206 11.60 -12.86 -13.53
C ILE A 206 10.89 -13.96 -14.33
N ARG A 207 11.58 -15.08 -14.61
CA ARG A 207 11.01 -16.24 -15.32
C ARG A 207 9.93 -16.99 -14.54
N SER A 208 9.87 -16.85 -13.21
CA SER A 208 8.79 -17.42 -12.41
C SER A 208 7.45 -16.74 -12.69
N LEU A 209 7.47 -15.58 -13.35
CA LEU A 209 6.28 -14.88 -13.81
C LEU A 209 5.78 -15.44 -15.15
N ARG A 210 4.48 -15.29 -15.40
CA ARG A 210 3.83 -15.61 -16.67
C ARG A 210 4.03 -14.51 -17.72
N ILE A 211 5.29 -14.14 -17.99
CA ILE A 211 5.65 -13.07 -18.92
C ILE A 211 5.08 -13.32 -20.33
N ARG A 212 5.07 -14.57 -20.80
CA ARG A 212 4.44 -14.91 -22.09
C ARG A 212 2.98 -14.45 -22.12
N ASP A 213 2.20 -14.84 -21.11
CA ASP A 213 0.77 -14.51 -21.06
C ASP A 213 0.56 -13.01 -20.91
N PHE A 214 1.44 -12.32 -20.17
CA PHE A 214 1.48 -10.87 -20.10
C PHE A 214 1.69 -10.23 -21.49
N ILE A 215 2.71 -10.64 -22.24
CA ILE A 215 2.98 -10.10 -23.58
C ILE A 215 1.82 -10.39 -24.54
N LEU A 216 1.32 -11.63 -24.55
CA LEU A 216 0.22 -12.02 -25.44
C LEU A 216 -1.08 -11.29 -25.12
N ASN A 217 -1.31 -10.94 -23.86
CA ASN A 217 -2.49 -10.20 -23.43
C ASN A 217 -2.40 -8.70 -23.67
N ASN A 218 -1.22 -8.10 -23.47
CA ASN A 218 -1.03 -6.66 -23.59
C ASN A 218 -0.76 -6.19 -25.02
N PHE A 219 -0.28 -7.08 -25.89
CA PHE A 219 0.01 -6.78 -27.30
C PHE A 219 -0.56 -7.88 -28.20
N PRO A 220 -1.87 -8.17 -28.19
CA PRO A 220 -2.45 -9.33 -28.86
C PRO A 220 -2.29 -9.37 -30.39
N THR A 221 -2.23 -8.20 -31.04
CA THR A 221 -2.36 -8.05 -32.49
C THR A 221 -1.20 -7.29 -33.14
N ARG A 222 -1.13 -7.35 -34.47
CA ARG A 222 -0.16 -6.60 -35.28
C ARG A 222 -0.29 -5.09 -35.13
N HIS A 223 -1.48 -4.55 -34.85
CA HIS A 223 -1.68 -3.11 -34.66
C HIS A 223 -0.98 -2.56 -33.40
N GLU A 224 -0.64 -3.43 -32.45
CA GLU A 224 0.03 -3.05 -31.20
C GLU A 224 1.55 -3.23 -31.27
N THR A 225 2.11 -3.51 -32.46
CA THR A 225 3.55 -3.78 -32.65
C THR A 225 4.42 -2.58 -32.23
N GLU A 226 4.03 -1.35 -32.57
CA GLU A 226 4.74 -0.15 -32.12
C GLU A 226 4.73 -0.02 -30.60
N GLN A 227 3.59 -0.28 -29.96
CA GLN A 227 3.47 -0.22 -28.50
C GLN A 227 4.33 -1.29 -27.83
N PHE A 228 4.46 -2.47 -28.44
CA PHE A 228 5.36 -3.53 -27.97
C PHE A 228 6.83 -3.12 -28.11
N LYS A 229 7.23 -2.53 -29.24
CA LYS A 229 8.58 -1.95 -29.43
C LYS A 229 8.85 -0.89 -28.36
N GLU A 230 7.98 0.11 -28.22
CA GLU A 230 8.13 1.17 -27.23
C GLU A 230 8.20 0.63 -25.80
N PHE A 231 7.44 -0.42 -25.49
CA PHE A 231 7.48 -1.06 -24.19
C PHE A 231 8.88 -1.62 -23.89
N ILE A 232 9.50 -2.34 -24.84
CA ILE A 232 10.86 -2.88 -24.70
C ILE A 232 11.88 -1.74 -24.57
N MET A 233 11.81 -0.75 -25.45
CA MET A 233 12.80 0.34 -25.55
C MET A 233 12.87 1.21 -24.30
N ARG A 234 11.85 1.20 -23.43
CA ARG A 234 11.81 1.96 -22.17
C ARG A 234 12.64 1.36 -21.03
N PHE A 235 13.23 0.18 -21.22
CA PHE A 235 14.03 -0.50 -20.20
C PHE A 235 15.45 -0.76 -20.67
N THR A 236 16.40 -0.32 -19.85
CA THR A 236 17.84 -0.49 -20.03
C THR A 236 18.44 -1.49 -19.04
N ASP A 237 17.68 -1.92 -18.01
CA ASP A 237 18.09 -2.98 -17.08
C ASP A 237 18.42 -4.28 -17.84
N TYR A 238 19.58 -4.87 -17.58
CA TYR A 238 20.04 -6.04 -18.31
C TYR A 238 19.13 -7.27 -18.07
N ARG A 239 18.57 -7.45 -16.87
CA ARG A 239 17.71 -8.60 -16.52
C ARG A 239 16.38 -8.52 -17.25
N MET A 240 15.83 -7.31 -17.36
CA MET A 240 14.66 -7.04 -18.18
C MET A 240 14.93 -7.37 -19.66
N ASN A 241 16.07 -6.96 -20.19
CA ASN A 241 16.43 -7.25 -21.58
C ASN A 241 16.74 -8.75 -21.81
N GLN A 242 17.26 -9.47 -20.81
CA GLN A 242 17.34 -10.94 -20.85
C GLN A 242 15.95 -11.59 -20.93
N MET A 243 14.97 -11.08 -20.19
CA MET A 243 13.59 -11.56 -20.27
C MET A 243 12.94 -11.22 -21.62
N PHE A 244 13.16 -10.01 -22.14
CA PHE A 244 12.64 -9.61 -23.46
C PHE A 244 13.17 -10.47 -24.59
N ASP A 245 14.45 -10.82 -24.57
CA ASP A 245 15.05 -11.74 -25.54
C ASP A 245 14.33 -13.10 -25.59
N GLU A 246 13.93 -13.62 -24.43
CA GLU A 246 13.24 -14.91 -24.32
C GLU A 246 11.81 -14.89 -24.83
N VAL A 247 11.12 -13.76 -24.68
CA VAL A 247 9.72 -13.62 -25.11
C VAL A 247 9.58 -12.96 -26.49
N LEU A 248 10.67 -12.44 -27.05
CA LEU A 248 10.72 -11.86 -28.39
C LEU A 248 10.14 -12.80 -29.47
N PRO A 249 10.38 -14.13 -29.46
CA PRO A 249 9.83 -15.04 -30.46
C PRO A 249 8.30 -14.95 -30.62
N TYR A 250 7.56 -14.60 -29.56
CA TYR A 250 6.09 -14.51 -29.61
C TYR A 250 5.56 -13.33 -30.43
N ARG A 251 6.41 -12.33 -30.73
CA ARG A 251 6.06 -11.13 -31.50
C ARG A 251 7.05 -10.81 -32.62
N LYS A 252 8.03 -11.68 -32.84
CA LYS A 252 9.09 -11.51 -33.83
C LYS A 252 8.55 -11.32 -35.25
N GLU A 253 7.53 -12.09 -35.63
CA GLU A 253 6.92 -11.98 -36.96
C GLU A 253 6.28 -10.60 -37.18
N PHE A 254 5.51 -10.10 -36.21
CA PHE A 254 4.87 -8.79 -36.30
C PHE A 254 5.92 -7.67 -36.39
N LEU A 255 6.95 -7.72 -35.54
CA LEU A 255 8.07 -6.78 -35.61
C LEU A 255 8.80 -6.82 -36.96
N ASN A 256 8.97 -8.01 -37.55
CA ASN A 256 9.63 -8.15 -38.84
C ASN A 256 8.79 -7.55 -39.97
N LEU A 257 7.48 -7.83 -39.98
CA LEU A 257 6.55 -7.31 -40.98
C LEU A 257 6.42 -5.78 -40.93
N GLU A 258 6.56 -5.18 -39.74
CA GLU A 258 6.56 -3.73 -39.54
C GLU A 258 7.96 -3.10 -39.67
N GLY A 259 9.01 -3.87 -40.00
CA GLY A 259 10.38 -3.36 -40.15
C GLY A 259 11.05 -2.90 -38.84
N MET A 260 10.50 -3.28 -37.68
CA MET A 260 10.93 -2.84 -36.35
C MET A 260 11.86 -3.83 -35.64
N LEU A 261 12.03 -5.04 -36.18
CA LEU A 261 12.75 -6.12 -35.52
C LEU A 261 14.23 -5.79 -35.23
N ALA A 262 14.92 -5.17 -36.18
CA ALA A 262 16.35 -4.86 -36.06
C ALA A 262 16.62 -3.89 -34.91
N ASP A 263 15.79 -2.85 -34.75
CA ASP A 263 15.89 -1.89 -33.64
C ASP A 263 15.74 -2.58 -32.29
N VAL A 264 14.72 -3.43 -32.16
CA VAL A 264 14.41 -4.16 -30.93
C VAL A 264 15.54 -5.12 -30.57
N GLN A 265 16.05 -5.89 -31.54
CA GLN A 265 17.16 -6.82 -31.31
C GLN A 265 18.44 -6.10 -30.91
N SER A 266 18.74 -4.96 -31.54
CA SER A 266 19.92 -4.14 -31.24
C SER A 266 19.85 -3.59 -29.82
N HIS A 267 18.69 -3.06 -29.41
CA HIS A 267 18.45 -2.58 -28.05
C HIS A 267 18.65 -3.67 -27.00
N ILE A 268 18.00 -4.82 -27.21
CA ILE A 268 18.09 -5.97 -26.29
C ILE A 268 19.53 -6.44 -26.14
N THR A 269 20.24 -6.61 -27.27
CA THR A 269 21.63 -7.11 -27.27
C THR A 269 22.54 -6.13 -26.56
N PHE A 270 22.44 -4.84 -26.90
CA PHE A 270 23.25 -3.79 -26.29
C PHE A 270 23.11 -3.78 -24.76
N HIS A 271 21.88 -3.75 -24.23
CA HIS A 271 21.68 -3.69 -22.78
C HIS A 271 21.98 -4.99 -22.04
N LYS A 272 21.83 -6.15 -22.69
CA LYS A 272 22.30 -7.44 -22.15
C LYS A 272 23.82 -7.44 -22.00
N ASP A 273 24.54 -6.99 -23.01
CA ASP A 273 26.01 -7.01 -23.04
C ASP A 273 26.62 -5.99 -22.09
N GLN A 274 25.96 -4.85 -21.87
CA GLN A 274 26.37 -3.87 -20.86
C GLN A 274 26.29 -4.39 -19.42
N GLY A 275 25.36 -5.32 -19.13
CA GLY A 275 25.24 -5.94 -17.80
C GLY A 275 24.85 -4.99 -16.66
N LEU A 276 24.32 -3.80 -16.97
CA LEU A 276 23.98 -2.79 -15.97
C LEU A 276 22.61 -3.05 -15.32
N LYS A 277 22.58 -3.04 -13.98
CA LYS A 277 21.35 -3.12 -13.19
C LYS A 277 20.70 -1.75 -13.06
N SER A 278 19.37 -1.74 -13.14
CA SER A 278 18.50 -0.60 -12.81
C SER A 278 17.30 -1.13 -12.01
N ASN A 279 17.47 -1.13 -10.68
CA ASN A 279 16.50 -1.68 -9.74
C ASN A 279 15.18 -0.89 -9.75
N GLU A 280 15.24 0.41 -10.02
CA GLU A 280 14.08 1.28 -10.16
C GLU A 280 13.25 0.93 -11.40
N GLN A 281 13.90 0.55 -12.51
CA GLN A 281 13.19 0.10 -13.70
C GLN A 281 12.54 -1.26 -13.47
N LEU A 282 13.23 -2.19 -12.81
CA LEU A 282 12.67 -3.49 -12.46
C LEU A 282 11.49 -3.34 -11.49
N LEU A 283 11.60 -2.49 -10.48
CA LEU A 283 10.51 -2.14 -9.56
C LEU A 283 9.31 -1.56 -10.32
N CYS A 284 9.55 -0.60 -11.22
CA CYS A 284 8.51 0.00 -12.05
C CYS A 284 7.82 -1.04 -12.93
N PHE A 285 8.56 -2.04 -13.46
CA PHE A 285 7.95 -3.14 -14.20
C PHE A 285 6.99 -3.95 -13.31
N TYR A 286 7.46 -4.43 -12.16
CA TYR A 286 6.64 -5.22 -11.25
C TYR A 286 5.37 -4.47 -10.82
N ILE A 287 5.52 -3.25 -10.30
CA ILE A 287 4.40 -2.49 -9.72
C ILE A 287 3.46 -1.93 -10.79
N LEU A 288 3.99 -1.32 -11.86
CA LEU A 288 3.18 -0.50 -12.78
C LEU A 288 2.72 -1.27 -14.02
N LYS A 289 3.39 -2.37 -14.37
CA LYS A 289 3.05 -3.18 -15.55
C LYS A 289 2.52 -4.54 -15.15
N TYR A 290 3.29 -5.29 -14.35
CA TYR A 290 2.95 -6.66 -14.03
C TYR A 290 1.77 -6.76 -13.07
N SER A 291 1.78 -6.01 -11.96
CA SER A 291 0.65 -5.96 -11.03
C SER A 291 -0.62 -5.44 -11.71
N TYR A 292 -0.53 -4.47 -12.62
CA TYR A 292 -1.69 -4.00 -13.39
C TYR A 292 -2.28 -5.12 -14.27
N TYR A 293 -1.43 -5.92 -14.93
CA TYR A 293 -1.85 -7.10 -15.66
C TYR A 293 -2.54 -8.13 -14.75
N LEU A 294 -1.93 -8.47 -13.62
CA LEU A 294 -2.53 -9.41 -12.67
C LEU A 294 -3.88 -8.91 -12.17
N ARG A 295 -4.00 -7.62 -11.85
CA ARG A 295 -5.27 -7.00 -11.46
C ARG A 295 -6.35 -7.23 -12.50
N ASN A 296 -6.05 -7.03 -13.79
CA ASN A 296 -7.04 -7.25 -14.84
C ASN A 296 -7.45 -8.73 -14.90
N LYS A 297 -6.50 -9.66 -14.77
CA LYS A 297 -6.80 -11.10 -14.76
C LYS A 297 -7.67 -11.54 -13.59
N TYR A 298 -7.38 -11.07 -12.37
CA TYR A 298 -8.13 -11.47 -11.18
C TYR A 298 -9.47 -10.73 -11.04
N PHE A 299 -9.58 -9.46 -11.45
CA PHE A 299 -10.83 -8.69 -11.31
C PHE A 299 -11.87 -8.98 -12.38
N HIS A 300 -11.45 -9.37 -13.58
CA HIS A 300 -12.39 -9.77 -14.63
C HIS A 300 -12.81 -11.25 -14.52
N ALA A 301 -12.53 -11.89 -13.38
CA ALA A 301 -12.80 -13.29 -13.11
C ALA A 301 -12.25 -14.26 -14.18
N GLU A 302 -11.23 -13.82 -14.94
CA GLU A 302 -10.54 -14.69 -15.90
C GLU A 302 -9.74 -15.79 -15.18
N LYS A 303 -9.51 -15.62 -13.88
CA LYS A 303 -8.94 -16.63 -12.99
C LYS A 303 -9.84 -16.85 -11.78
N THR A 304 -10.07 -18.11 -11.46
CA THR A 304 -10.80 -18.51 -10.24
C THR A 304 -9.99 -18.08 -9.02
N VAL A 305 -10.64 -17.40 -8.07
CA VAL A 305 -10.03 -17.15 -6.75
C VAL A 305 -9.78 -18.52 -6.12
N PRO A 306 -8.52 -18.88 -5.84
CA PRO A 306 -8.20 -20.23 -5.41
C PRO A 306 -8.56 -20.38 -3.92
N VAL A 307 -9.84 -20.61 -3.61
CA VAL A 307 -10.34 -20.80 -2.24
C VAL A 307 -9.97 -22.18 -1.70
N PHE A 308 -9.95 -23.20 -2.57
CA PHE A 308 -9.53 -24.57 -2.22
C PHE A 308 -8.27 -24.93 -2.99
N ILE A 309 -7.13 -24.80 -2.33
CA ILE A 309 -5.81 -25.10 -2.90
C ILE A 309 -5.33 -26.42 -2.33
N LEU A 310 -5.29 -27.45 -3.19
CA LEU A 310 -4.85 -28.79 -2.77
C LEU A 310 -3.32 -28.91 -2.71
N LYS A 311 -2.59 -28.10 -3.49
CA LYS A 311 -1.13 -28.02 -3.50
C LYS A 311 -0.67 -26.68 -4.03
N SER A 312 0.46 -26.17 -3.52
CA SER A 312 1.08 -24.96 -4.06
C SER A 312 1.39 -25.12 -5.55
N ASN A 313 1.09 -24.07 -6.32
CA ASN A 313 1.28 -24.01 -7.77
C ASN A 313 2.01 -22.73 -8.16
N ASN A 314 2.43 -22.62 -9.43
CA ASN A 314 3.20 -21.48 -9.92
C ASN A 314 2.44 -20.14 -9.80
N GLU A 315 1.10 -20.15 -9.82
CA GLU A 315 0.32 -18.90 -9.67
C GLU A 315 0.36 -18.36 -8.25
N LEU A 316 0.41 -19.24 -7.25
CA LEU A 316 0.53 -18.81 -5.86
C LEU A 316 1.93 -18.30 -5.57
N ILE A 317 2.96 -18.99 -6.08
CA ILE A 317 4.35 -18.53 -5.96
C ILE A 317 4.50 -17.15 -6.61
N GLU A 318 3.91 -16.96 -7.79
CA GLU A 318 3.85 -15.65 -8.46
C GLU A 318 3.13 -14.61 -7.60
N LEU A 319 1.93 -14.91 -7.10
CA LEU A 319 1.15 -13.98 -6.28
C LEU A 319 1.86 -13.61 -4.97
N ASP A 320 2.47 -14.58 -4.29
CA ASP A 320 3.22 -14.34 -3.06
C ASP A 320 4.41 -13.41 -3.30
N LYS A 321 5.14 -13.63 -4.41
CA LYS A 321 6.21 -12.73 -4.84
C LYS A 321 5.70 -11.31 -5.09
N ILE A 322 4.63 -11.17 -5.87
CA ILE A 322 4.06 -9.84 -6.16
C ILE A 322 3.50 -9.18 -4.91
N ASN A 323 2.89 -9.93 -4.00
CA ASN A 323 2.43 -9.42 -2.71
C ASN A 323 3.58 -8.90 -1.86
N GLN A 324 4.70 -9.61 -1.79
CA GLN A 324 5.88 -9.15 -1.06
C GLN A 324 6.43 -7.83 -1.64
N ILE A 325 6.53 -7.75 -2.97
CA ILE A 325 7.00 -6.54 -3.66
C ILE A 325 6.03 -5.38 -3.43
N MET A 326 4.72 -5.60 -3.60
CA MET A 326 3.68 -4.59 -3.36
C MET A 326 3.66 -4.13 -1.90
N CYS A 327 3.75 -5.05 -0.95
CA CYS A 327 3.76 -4.76 0.47
C CYS A 327 4.93 -3.82 0.82
N THR A 328 6.14 -4.20 0.42
CA THR A 328 7.37 -3.42 0.64
C THR A 328 7.27 -2.03 0.00
N PHE A 329 6.79 -1.97 -1.24
CA PHE A 329 6.63 -0.73 -1.99
C PHE A 329 5.62 0.23 -1.38
N ILE A 330 4.47 -0.26 -0.93
CA ILE A 330 3.45 0.57 -0.29
C ILE A 330 3.98 1.17 1.02
N ILE A 331 4.74 0.39 1.81
CA ILE A 331 5.38 0.89 3.04
C ILE A 331 6.39 2.00 2.73
N ASP A 332 7.21 1.85 1.68
CA ASP A 332 8.09 2.92 1.23
C ASP A 332 7.29 4.19 0.87
N ILE A 333 6.17 4.07 0.12
CA ILE A 333 5.33 5.24 -0.19
C ILE A 333 4.75 5.88 1.08
N PHE A 334 4.28 5.09 2.04
CA PHE A 334 3.76 5.63 3.31
C PHE A 334 4.82 6.41 4.08
N ASN A 335 6.06 5.90 4.13
CA ASN A 335 7.17 6.58 4.78
C ASN A 335 7.63 7.85 4.01
N CYS A 336 7.25 7.98 2.74
CA CYS A 336 7.61 9.10 1.87
C CYS A 336 6.53 10.18 1.75
N ASN A 337 5.57 10.18 2.68
CA ASN A 337 4.42 11.09 2.63
C ASN A 337 4.76 12.60 2.63
N HIS A 338 5.90 12.98 3.21
CA HIS A 338 6.45 14.33 3.15
C HIS A 338 6.76 14.84 1.72
N LEU A 339 6.83 13.95 0.72
CA LEU A 339 7.10 14.31 -0.67
C LEU A 339 5.82 14.61 -1.47
N TYR A 340 4.64 14.27 -0.94
CA TYR A 340 3.39 14.36 -1.70
C TYR A 340 2.17 14.90 -0.92
N LEU A 341 2.22 14.95 0.41
CA LEU A 341 1.13 15.48 1.24
C LEU A 341 1.19 16.99 1.38
#